data_AF-E4ZNI3-F1
#
_entry.id   AF-E4ZNI3-F1
#
_cell.length_a   1.000
_cell.length_b   1.000
_cell.length_c   1.000
_cell.angle_alpha   90.00
_cell.angle_beta   90.00
_cell.angle_gamma   90.00
#
_symmetry.space_group_name_H-M   'P 1'
#
loop_
_entity.id
_entity.type
_entity.pdbx_description
1 polymer ?
#
loop_
_entity_poly.entity_id
_entity_poly.type
_entity_poly.pdbx_seq_one_letter_code
_entity_poly.pdbx_strand_id
1 'polypeptide(L)'
;MLIPKADRKAIHEYLFREGVLVAKKDFNLPKHGDIDTKNLFVIKACQSLTSRGYLKTRFSWQYYYYTLTPEGLDYLREWLHLPAEIVPQTHIKQQRSAPPRGMLGGGEDRERRGGGRGGRGGDRGGDRDGYRRRDQGEKAEGAAPGEFKPEFRGGFGRGRGAAPAS
;
A
#
# COMPACT_ATOMS: atom_id res chain seq x y z
N MET A 1 14.87 -15.12 24.88
CA MET A 1 16.25 -15.07 24.37
C MET A 1 17.04 -14.07 25.19
N LEU A 2 18.28 -14.39 25.58
CA LEU A 2 19.20 -13.44 26.20
C LEU A 2 19.74 -12.50 25.12
N ILE A 3 19.41 -11.22 25.23
CA ILE A 3 19.85 -10.15 24.32
C ILE A 3 20.53 -9.10 25.21
N PRO A 4 21.72 -8.59 24.85
CA PRO A 4 22.38 -7.52 25.60
C PRO A 4 21.43 -6.32 25.79
N LYS A 5 21.51 -5.66 26.95
CA LYS A 5 20.64 -4.52 27.26
C LYS A 5 20.80 -3.37 26.27
N ALA A 6 22.02 -3.10 25.81
CA ALA A 6 22.32 -2.08 24.81
C ALA A 6 21.59 -2.34 23.48
N ASP A 7 21.75 -3.56 22.92
CA ASP A 7 21.10 -3.94 21.66
C ASP A 7 19.58 -3.93 21.78
N ARG A 8 19.05 -4.40 22.93
CA ARG A 8 17.61 -4.36 23.18
C ARG A 8 17.11 -2.92 23.19
N LYS A 9 17.82 -2.00 23.86
CA LYS A 9 17.46 -0.59 23.92
C LYS A 9 17.46 0.03 22.51
N ALA A 10 18.49 -0.21 21.72
CA ALA A 10 18.59 0.28 20.34
C ALA A 10 17.40 -0.19 19.45
N ILE A 11 16.97 -1.45 19.59
CA ILE A 11 15.80 -1.97 18.87
C ILE A 11 14.51 -1.26 19.30
N HIS A 12 14.33 -1.01 20.60
CA HIS A 12 13.13 -0.35 21.12
C HIS A 12 13.09 1.13 20.72
N GLU A 13 14.23 1.82 20.76
CA GLU A 13 14.38 3.21 20.30
C GLU A 13 14.07 3.35 18.81
N TYR A 14 14.60 2.46 17.97
CA TYR A 14 14.31 2.47 16.54
C TYR A 14 12.82 2.23 16.25
N LEU A 15 12.22 1.24 16.91
CA LEU A 15 10.79 0.95 16.78
C LEU A 15 9.92 2.13 17.22
N PHE A 16 10.32 2.86 18.27
CA PHE A 16 9.59 4.02 18.74
C PHE A 16 9.75 5.24 17.82
N ARG A 17 10.92 5.42 17.19
CA ARG A 17 11.16 6.52 16.25
C ARG A 17 10.39 6.35 14.95
N GLU A 18 10.53 5.18 14.32
CA GLU A 18 9.96 4.91 12.99
C GLU A 18 8.52 4.37 13.06
N GLY A 19 8.16 3.64 14.11
CA GLY A 19 6.87 2.94 14.23
C GLY A 19 6.73 1.69 13.34
N VAL A 20 7.72 1.42 12.48
CA VAL A 20 7.79 0.27 11.57
C VAL A 20 9.19 -0.32 11.55
N LEU A 21 9.30 -1.64 11.34
CA LEU A 21 10.59 -2.32 11.20
C LEU A 21 10.49 -3.43 10.16
N VAL A 22 11.52 -3.57 9.32
CA VAL A 22 11.60 -4.63 8.31
C VAL A 22 12.84 -5.47 8.56
N ALA A 23 12.69 -6.78 8.76
CA ALA A 23 13.82 -7.69 8.96
C ALA A 23 13.77 -8.86 8.00
N LYS A 24 14.88 -9.11 7.29
CA LYS A 24 15.05 -10.33 6.49
C LYS A 24 15.09 -11.55 7.42
N LYS A 25 14.47 -12.66 7.05
CA LYS A 25 14.56 -13.95 7.77
C LYS A 25 15.90 -14.62 7.49
N ASP A 26 16.95 -14.01 8.03
CA ASP A 26 18.32 -14.52 7.99
C ASP A 26 18.94 -14.37 9.38
N PHE A 27 19.11 -15.48 10.09
CA PHE A 27 19.60 -15.47 11.46
C PHE A 27 21.12 -15.32 11.55
N ASN A 28 21.85 -15.55 10.46
CA ASN A 28 23.31 -15.52 10.43
C ASN A 28 23.86 -14.17 9.98
N LEU A 29 22.98 -13.28 9.49
CA LEU A 29 23.36 -11.94 9.08
C LEU A 29 23.98 -11.18 10.28
N PRO A 30 25.25 -10.74 10.17
CA PRO A 30 26.00 -10.19 11.31
C PRO A 30 25.44 -8.84 11.77
N LYS A 31 24.85 -8.06 10.86
CA LYS A 31 24.25 -6.76 11.15
C LYS A 31 22.92 -6.58 10.41
N HIS A 32 21.98 -5.89 11.06
CA HIS A 32 20.76 -5.41 10.44
C HIS A 32 21.04 -4.16 9.59
N GLY A 33 20.20 -3.87 8.59
CA GLY A 33 20.41 -2.74 7.68
C GLY A 33 20.25 -1.38 8.34
N ASP A 34 19.19 -1.23 9.15
CA ASP A 34 18.81 0.07 9.72
C ASP A 34 19.27 0.28 11.18
N ILE A 35 19.72 -0.81 11.83
CA ILE A 35 20.08 -0.84 13.25
C ILE A 35 21.45 -1.49 13.36
N ASP A 36 22.36 -0.90 14.13
CA ASP A 36 23.68 -1.48 14.41
C ASP A 36 23.60 -2.64 15.43
N THR A 37 22.72 -3.60 15.17
CA THR A 37 22.54 -4.81 15.98
C THR A 37 22.47 -6.05 15.09
N LYS A 38 22.67 -7.24 15.68
CA LYS A 38 22.56 -8.51 14.95
C LYS A 38 21.12 -8.74 14.53
N ASN A 39 20.91 -9.19 13.29
CA ASN A 39 19.55 -9.42 12.77
C ASN A 39 18.78 -10.47 13.59
N LEU A 40 19.48 -11.46 14.13
CA LEU A 40 18.91 -12.44 15.04
C LEU A 40 18.28 -11.79 16.28
N PHE A 41 18.93 -10.80 16.88
CA PHE A 41 18.41 -10.09 18.05
C PHE A 41 17.14 -9.32 17.70
N VAL A 42 17.11 -8.68 16.52
CA VAL A 42 15.94 -7.98 16.01
C VAL A 42 14.75 -8.94 15.86
N ILE A 43 14.93 -10.05 15.15
CA ILE A 43 13.84 -11.02 14.91
C ILE A 43 13.31 -11.58 16.24
N LYS A 44 14.20 -11.92 17.17
CA LYS A 44 13.81 -12.53 18.46
C LYS A 44 13.23 -11.53 19.44
N ALA A 45 13.69 -10.28 19.44
CA ALA A 45 13.07 -9.20 20.19
C ALA A 45 11.66 -8.93 19.67
N CYS A 46 11.50 -8.75 18.35
CA CYS A 46 10.20 -8.51 17.73
C CYS A 46 9.25 -9.70 17.90
N GLN A 47 9.74 -10.95 17.85
CA GLN A 47 8.94 -12.13 18.17
C GLN A 47 8.33 -12.05 19.59
N SER A 48 9.13 -11.62 20.58
CA SER A 48 8.65 -11.47 21.95
C SER A 48 7.62 -10.34 22.08
N LEU A 49 7.81 -9.23 21.39
CA LEU A 49 6.87 -8.10 21.39
C LEU A 49 5.56 -8.46 20.69
N THR A 50 5.62 -9.21 19.57
CA THR A 50 4.43 -9.70 18.88
C THR A 50 3.63 -10.69 19.71
N SER A 51 4.29 -11.59 20.45
CA SER A 51 3.58 -12.53 21.34
C SER A 51 2.80 -11.84 22.46
N ARG A 52 3.16 -10.59 22.79
CA ARG A 52 2.50 -9.76 23.81
C ARG A 52 1.46 -8.80 23.22
N GLY A 53 1.27 -8.77 21.91
CA GLY A 53 0.32 -7.85 21.24
C GLY A 53 0.89 -6.45 20.92
N TYR A 54 2.14 -6.16 21.27
CA TYR A 54 2.75 -4.83 21.06
C TYR A 54 3.15 -4.56 19.61
N LEU A 55 3.39 -5.60 18.83
CA LEU A 55 3.72 -5.48 17.40
C LEU A 55 2.82 -6.40 16.59
N LYS A 56 2.30 -5.89 15.48
CA LYS A 56 1.67 -6.72 14.44
C LYS A 56 2.72 -7.14 13.42
N THR A 57 2.81 -8.43 13.16
CA THR A 57 3.77 -9.01 12.22
C THR A 57 3.05 -9.46 10.94
N ARG A 58 3.64 -9.15 9.78
CA ARG A 58 3.30 -9.75 8.49
C ARG A 58 4.57 -10.35 7.89
N PHE A 59 4.51 -11.60 7.45
CA PHE A 59 5.65 -12.28 6.83
C PHE A 59 5.39 -12.46 5.34
N SER A 60 6.33 -12.03 4.48
CA SER A 60 6.23 -12.19 3.04
C SER A 60 7.62 -12.19 2.40
N TRP A 61 7.86 -13.03 1.39
CA TRP A 61 9.12 -13.08 0.63
C TRP A 61 10.39 -13.17 1.47
N GLN A 62 10.39 -13.96 2.55
CA GLN A 62 11.51 -14.03 3.51
C GLN A 62 11.79 -12.72 4.27
N TYR A 63 10.82 -11.81 4.36
CA TYR A 63 10.89 -10.60 5.18
C TYR A 63 9.78 -10.58 6.22
N TYR A 64 10.14 -10.16 7.43
CA TYR A 64 9.22 -9.78 8.49
C TYR A 64 8.97 -8.28 8.41
N TYR A 65 7.69 -7.92 8.33
CA TYR A 65 7.20 -6.56 8.41
C TYR A 65 6.52 -6.39 9.76
N TYR A 66 7.08 -5.53 10.60
CA TYR A 66 6.54 -5.21 11.91
C TYR A 66 5.92 -3.82 11.88
N THR A 67 4.71 -3.72 12.41
CA THR A 67 3.99 -2.46 12.61
C THR A 67 3.64 -2.32 14.08
N LEU A 68 3.96 -1.17 14.67
CA LEU A 68 3.66 -0.87 16.07
C LEU A 68 2.14 -0.74 16.29
N THR A 69 1.63 -1.36 17.36
CA THR A 69 0.23 -1.20 17.79
C THR A 69 0.15 -0.06 18.82
N PRO A 70 -1.05 0.51 19.05
CA PRO A 70 -1.23 1.54 20.09
C PRO A 70 -0.76 1.07 21.48
N GLU A 71 -1.09 -0.17 21.85
CA GLU A 71 -0.66 -0.79 23.12
C GLU A 71 0.86 -0.95 23.21
N GLY A 72 1.50 -1.33 22.10
CA GLY A 72 2.95 -1.43 22.03
C GLY A 72 3.64 -0.08 22.16
N LEU A 73 3.00 0.98 21.69
CA LEU A 73 3.49 2.35 21.81
C LEU A 73 3.52 2.78 23.28
N ASP A 74 2.46 2.50 24.05
CA ASP A 74 2.42 2.79 25.49
C ASP A 74 3.45 1.96 26.27
N TYR A 75 3.62 0.68 25.93
CA TYR A 75 4.68 -0.15 26.50
C TYR A 75 6.08 0.42 26.24
N LEU A 76 6.36 0.87 25.01
CA LEU A 76 7.65 1.47 24.66
C LEU A 76 7.90 2.78 25.40
N ARG A 77 6.87 3.59 25.66
CA ARG A 77 6.98 4.82 26.46
C ARG A 77 7.37 4.51 27.90
N GLU A 78 6.68 3.56 28.53
CA GLU A 78 6.97 3.15 29.90
C GLU A 78 8.38 2.56 30.01
N TRP A 79 8.77 1.70 29.05
CA TRP A 79 10.06 1.02 29.07
C TRP A 79 11.25 1.95 28.78
N LEU A 80 11.08 2.93 27.89
CA LEU A 80 12.12 3.91 27.54
C LEU A 80 12.11 5.15 28.45
N HIS A 81 11.11 5.27 29.34
CA HIS A 81 10.89 6.43 30.21
C HIS A 81 10.82 7.76 29.43
N LEU A 82 10.12 7.75 28.30
CA LEU A 82 9.96 8.92 27.44
C LEU A 82 8.68 9.69 27.80
N PRO A 83 8.70 11.03 27.77
CA PRO A 83 7.50 11.83 27.98
C PRO A 83 6.47 11.61 26.84
N ALA A 84 5.18 11.77 27.16
CA ALA A 84 4.04 11.46 26.28
C ALA A 84 3.98 12.28 24.97
N GLU A 85 4.81 13.32 24.86
CA GLU A 85 4.85 14.25 23.73
C GLU A 85 5.54 13.65 22.49
N ILE A 86 6.45 12.70 22.67
CA ILE A 86 7.17 12.10 21.55
C ILE A 86 6.27 11.04 20.92
N VAL A 87 5.96 11.26 19.65
CA VAL A 87 5.06 10.43 18.87
C VAL A 87 5.87 9.87 17.68
N PRO A 88 5.76 8.57 17.37
CA PRO A 88 6.43 7.98 16.19
C PRO A 88 6.10 8.74 14.92
N GLN A 89 7.05 8.77 13.97
CA GLN A 89 6.90 9.47 12.69
C GLN A 89 5.62 9.09 11.93
N THR A 90 5.09 7.89 12.13
CA THR A 90 3.85 7.40 11.49
C THR A 90 2.58 8.14 11.92
N HIS A 91 2.57 8.78 13.09
CA HIS A 91 1.42 9.54 13.60
C HIS A 91 1.53 11.05 13.28
N ILE A 92 2.67 11.49 12.74
CA ILE A 92 2.80 12.85 12.23
C ILE A 92 2.12 12.89 10.86
N LYS A 93 0.94 13.51 10.83
CA LYS A 93 0.21 13.73 9.58
C LYS A 93 1.04 14.67 8.72
N GLN A 94 1.85 14.11 7.80
CA GLN A 94 2.52 14.93 6.78
C GLN A 94 1.45 15.74 6.07
N GLN A 95 1.50 17.06 6.21
CA GLN A 95 0.70 17.98 5.43
C GLN A 95 1.20 17.82 3.99
N ARG A 96 0.56 16.93 3.22
CA ARG A 96 0.75 16.85 1.78
C ARG A 96 0.42 18.23 1.25
N SER A 97 1.45 18.99 0.89
CA SER A 97 1.27 20.22 0.13
C SER A 97 0.56 19.79 -1.14
N ALA A 98 -0.69 20.22 -1.29
CA ALA A 98 -1.42 20.01 -2.52
C ALA A 98 -0.54 20.50 -3.67
N PRO A 99 -0.40 19.76 -4.79
CA PRO A 99 0.29 20.28 -5.95
C PRO A 99 -0.35 21.63 -6.31
N PRO A 100 0.43 22.68 -6.60
CA PRO A 100 -0.11 24.00 -6.88
C PRO A 100 -1.07 23.91 -8.06
N ARG A 101 -2.36 23.92 -7.74
CA ARG A 101 -3.45 24.00 -8.70
C ARG A 101 -3.45 25.43 -9.21
N GLY A 102 -2.66 25.71 -10.24
CA GLY A 102 -2.60 27.06 -10.80
C GLY A 102 -1.67 27.32 -11.99
N MET A 103 -0.70 26.47 -12.32
CA MET A 103 0.28 26.83 -13.36
C MET A 103 0.03 26.14 -14.72
N LEU A 104 -1.13 26.40 -15.34
CA LEU A 104 -1.37 26.17 -16.77
C LEU A 104 -2.21 27.32 -17.36
N GLY A 105 -1.94 28.55 -16.94
CA GLY A 105 -2.56 29.74 -17.50
C GLY A 105 -1.67 30.96 -17.26
N GLY A 106 -1.02 31.45 -18.32
CA GLY A 106 -0.30 32.72 -18.29
C GLY A 106 1.14 32.61 -18.76
N GLY A 107 1.32 32.38 -20.06
CA GLY A 107 2.53 32.77 -20.78
C GLY A 107 2.13 33.87 -21.76
N GLU A 108 2.67 35.06 -21.54
CA GLU A 108 2.37 36.32 -22.21
C GLU A 108 2.74 36.33 -23.72
N ASP A 109 2.25 37.36 -24.40
CA ASP A 109 2.56 37.82 -25.77
C ASP A 109 1.87 37.17 -26.98
N ARG A 110 0.72 37.76 -27.38
CA ARG A 110 0.67 38.48 -28.67
C ARG A 110 -0.53 39.44 -28.77
N GLU A 111 -0.20 40.72 -28.71
CA GLU A 111 -0.80 41.85 -29.43
C GLU A 111 -2.07 41.56 -30.28
N ARG A 112 -3.19 42.21 -29.93
CA ARG A 112 -3.85 43.27 -30.75
C ARG A 112 -5.28 43.51 -30.29
N ARG A 113 -5.46 44.71 -29.74
CA ARG A 113 -6.67 45.54 -29.74
C ARG A 113 -7.58 45.28 -30.95
N GLY A 114 -8.88 45.02 -30.69
CA GLY A 114 -9.94 45.29 -31.67
C GLY A 114 -11.13 44.34 -31.69
N GLY A 115 -12.23 44.75 -31.04
CA GLY A 115 -13.60 44.76 -31.56
C GLY A 115 -14.27 43.50 -32.17
N GLY A 116 -15.48 43.22 -31.67
CA GLY A 116 -16.67 43.13 -32.54
C GLY A 116 -17.12 41.74 -33.05
N ARG A 117 -18.38 41.43 -32.75
CA ARG A 117 -19.37 40.60 -33.51
C ARG A 117 -18.84 39.62 -34.59
N GLY A 118 -19.14 38.34 -34.35
CA GLY A 118 -19.89 37.51 -35.31
C GLY A 118 -19.10 36.59 -36.24
N GLY A 119 -19.60 35.34 -36.35
CA GLY A 119 -19.69 34.66 -37.65
C GLY A 119 -18.69 33.54 -37.98
N ARG A 120 -19.25 32.32 -38.04
CA ARG A 120 -19.10 31.34 -39.13
C ARG A 120 -17.90 30.37 -39.12
N GLY A 121 -18.23 29.09 -38.87
CA GLY A 121 -17.80 27.96 -39.70
C GLY A 121 -16.51 27.24 -39.28
N GLY A 122 -16.66 25.98 -38.86
CA GLY A 122 -15.51 25.10 -38.59
C GLY A 122 -15.94 23.72 -38.11
N ASP A 123 -16.60 22.98 -38.99
CA ASP A 123 -16.89 21.54 -38.91
C ASP A 123 -15.70 20.72 -38.39
N ARG A 124 -15.91 19.94 -37.30
CA ARG A 124 -15.17 18.70 -36.98
C ARG A 124 -15.79 17.95 -35.78
N GLY A 125 -16.56 16.91 -36.10
CA GLY A 125 -16.59 15.65 -35.35
C GLY A 125 -17.51 15.59 -34.13
N GLY A 126 -18.82 15.49 -34.36
CA GLY A 126 -19.79 15.08 -33.35
C GLY A 126 -19.97 13.56 -33.33
N ASP A 127 -19.28 12.85 -32.45
CA ASP A 127 -19.46 11.38 -32.30
C ASP A 127 -19.25 10.86 -30.86
N ARG A 128 -19.11 11.73 -29.84
CA ARG A 128 -18.77 11.29 -28.47
C ARG A 128 -19.83 11.50 -27.39
N ASP A 129 -20.98 12.08 -27.75
CA ASP A 129 -22.05 12.41 -26.78
C ASP A 129 -23.28 11.50 -26.86
N GLY A 130 -23.32 10.54 -27.80
CA GLY A 130 -24.44 9.59 -27.93
C GLY A 130 -24.46 8.47 -26.89
N TYR A 131 -23.32 8.10 -26.29
CA TYR A 131 -23.23 6.92 -25.40
C TYR A 131 -23.73 7.15 -23.97
N ARG A 132 -23.83 8.40 -23.49
CA ARG A 132 -24.29 8.67 -22.11
C ARG A 132 -25.81 8.86 -21.99
N ARG A 133 -26.53 8.96 -23.12
CA ARG A 133 -27.97 9.28 -23.12
C ARG A 133 -28.89 8.06 -23.31
N ARG A 134 -28.38 6.84 -23.15
CA ARG A 134 -29.18 5.60 -23.24
C ARG A 134 -29.47 4.93 -21.89
N ASP A 135 -29.09 5.55 -20.77
CA ASP A 135 -29.28 4.96 -19.43
C ASP A 135 -30.37 5.67 -18.60
N GLN A 136 -31.27 6.39 -19.24
CA GLN A 136 -32.41 7.01 -18.55
C GLN A 136 -33.66 6.93 -19.41
N GLY A 137 -34.35 5.78 -19.32
CA GLY A 137 -35.71 5.66 -19.84
C GLY A 137 -36.09 4.28 -20.36
N GLU A 138 -36.63 3.46 -19.45
CA GLU A 138 -37.86 2.69 -19.66
C GLU A 138 -37.79 1.38 -20.49
N LYS A 139 -38.23 0.30 -19.81
CA LYS A 139 -39.06 -0.84 -20.27
C LYS A 139 -38.43 -2.21 -20.02
N ALA A 140 -39.20 -3.00 -19.27
CA ALA A 140 -39.00 -4.41 -18.99
C ALA A 140 -38.92 -5.24 -20.28
N GLU A 141 -38.00 -6.18 -20.33
CA GLU A 141 -38.17 -7.58 -20.80
C GLU A 141 -36.78 -8.21 -20.95
N GLY A 142 -36.68 -9.50 -20.63
CA GLY A 142 -35.46 -10.27 -20.87
C GLY A 142 -34.89 -10.91 -19.61
N ALA A 143 -35.73 -11.58 -18.82
CA ALA A 143 -35.27 -12.64 -17.95
C ALA A 143 -34.46 -13.64 -18.78
N ALA A 144 -33.21 -13.89 -18.39
CA ALA A 144 -32.38 -14.90 -19.03
C ALA A 144 -33.10 -16.27 -18.98
N PRO A 145 -33.29 -16.97 -20.12
CA PRO A 145 -33.96 -18.25 -20.11
C PRO A 145 -33.15 -19.28 -19.31
N GLY A 146 -33.85 -20.04 -18.45
CA GLY A 146 -33.30 -20.92 -17.42
C GLY A 146 -32.60 -22.20 -17.88
N GLU A 147 -31.90 -22.19 -19.01
CA GLU A 147 -31.15 -23.36 -19.53
C GLU A 147 -29.77 -22.98 -20.12
N PHE A 148 -29.00 -22.15 -19.41
CA PHE A 148 -27.61 -21.89 -19.79
C PHE A 148 -26.65 -22.94 -19.18
N LYS A 149 -26.27 -23.95 -19.99
CA LYS A 149 -25.24 -24.95 -19.66
C LYS A 149 -24.07 -24.89 -20.66
N PRO A 150 -22.96 -24.21 -20.35
CA PRO A 150 -21.78 -24.26 -21.21
C PRO A 150 -20.95 -25.52 -20.92
N GLU A 151 -21.02 -26.52 -21.80
CA GLU A 151 -20.04 -27.62 -21.84
C GLU A 151 -18.76 -27.15 -22.56
N PHE A 152 -17.61 -27.19 -21.88
CA PHE A 152 -16.30 -27.03 -22.50
C PHE A 152 -15.73 -28.40 -22.86
N ARG A 153 -15.97 -28.83 -24.11
CA ARG A 153 -15.43 -30.04 -24.71
C ARG A 153 -14.11 -29.74 -25.41
N GLY A 154 -13.00 -30.20 -24.81
CA GLY A 154 -11.67 -30.36 -25.45
C GLY A 154 -10.94 -29.03 -25.69
N GLY A 155 -9.69 -28.84 -25.31
CA GLY A 155 -8.62 -29.78 -25.02
C GLY A 155 -7.38 -29.21 -25.69
N PHE A 156 -6.44 -28.67 -24.90
CA PHE A 156 -5.09 -28.34 -25.35
C PHE A 156 -4.13 -28.42 -24.16
N GLY A 157 -3.28 -29.46 -24.16
CA GLY A 157 -1.93 -29.33 -23.63
C GLY A 157 -1.51 -30.25 -22.48
N ARG A 158 -0.73 -31.27 -22.86
CA ARG A 158 0.51 -31.71 -22.20
C ARG A 158 0.41 -32.44 -20.86
N GLY A 159 0.42 -33.78 -20.96
CA GLY A 159 1.46 -34.57 -20.30
C GLY A 159 1.11 -35.29 -18.99
N ARG A 160 1.30 -36.61 -19.06
CA ARG A 160 1.79 -37.51 -18.00
C ARG A 160 0.74 -38.11 -17.05
N GLY A 161 0.61 -39.44 -17.12
CA GLY A 161 0.12 -40.25 -16.01
C GLY A 161 -0.62 -41.50 -16.46
N ALA A 162 0.08 -42.47 -17.05
CA ALA A 162 -0.43 -43.84 -17.09
C ALA A 162 -0.54 -44.35 -15.64
N ALA A 163 -1.72 -44.82 -15.25
CA ALA A 163 -1.92 -45.57 -14.01
C ALA A 163 -1.89 -47.07 -14.34
N PRO A 164 -1.25 -47.92 -13.53
CA PRO A 164 -1.26 -49.36 -13.74
C PRO A 164 -2.63 -49.95 -13.37
N ALA A 165 -3.08 -50.95 -14.12
CA ALA A 165 -4.22 -51.78 -13.76
C ALA A 165 -3.74 -53.20 -13.43
N SER A 166 -4.34 -53.74 -12.37
CA SER A 166 -4.24 -55.09 -11.82
C SER A 166 -4.51 -56.21 -12.80
#